data_AF-A0A6G0T074-F1
#
_entry.id   AF-A0A6G0T074-F1
#
_cell.length_a   1.000
_cell.length_b   1.000
_cell.length_c   1.000
_cell.angle_alpha   90.00
_cell.angle_beta   90.00
_cell.angle_gamma   90.00
#
_symmetry.space_group_name_H-M   'P 1'
#
loop_
_entity.id
_entity.type
_entity.pdbx_description
1 polymer ?
#
loop_
_entity_poly.entity_id
_entity_poly.type
_entity_poly.pdbx_seq_one_letter_code
_entity_poly.pdbx_strand_id
1 'polypeptide(L)'
;MKADTMDEKERYCYEDLGPLGRSNKLASQAMVFLVRGLYASWKLPISYFFTSTSVKHVDLSILLIDAIEKLLNCGFIVTAMIRDQGKNNVVALVKDLKMTKEKPFVELKGQKIYSFFDVPHIYKNLRNNFKSNNFIFKGKETLFKDLRDVYEIDKNSGISRSLLKITDSHMNPGLFQLMSCKLAMQLFSNSMAATIETCIMSKQLKSNTALNTLDMVKELNNLLDVLNIFRQRGRYNQNPTARVFRTTFRINVKINLMKPSIFSNCEEDADTHLLNNDNLNEATKHNIEDFNESSDSSSSVSSVSLSSTSFPEESVVDDYTP
;
A
#
# COMPACT_ATOMS: atom_id res chain seq x y z
N MET A 1 37.94 -28.49 1.26
CA MET A 1 37.57 -27.18 0.69
C MET A 1 36.39 -26.66 1.52
N LYS A 2 36.70 -25.92 2.58
CA LYS A 2 35.69 -25.28 3.43
C LYS A 2 35.07 -24.16 2.60
N ALA A 3 33.76 -24.18 2.45
CA ALA A 3 33.04 -23.00 2.00
C ALA A 3 33.12 -22.00 3.13
N ASP A 4 33.94 -20.96 2.96
CA ASP A 4 33.86 -19.75 3.76
C ASP A 4 32.49 -19.13 3.46
N THR A 5 31.52 -19.44 4.32
CA THR A 5 30.28 -18.69 4.43
C THR A 5 30.67 -17.27 4.82
N MET A 6 30.53 -16.36 3.85
CA MET A 6 30.56 -14.92 4.11
C MET A 6 29.60 -14.62 5.27
N ASP A 7 30.10 -13.94 6.29
CA ASP A 7 29.29 -13.34 7.35
C ASP A 7 28.24 -12.40 6.72
N GLU A 8 27.04 -12.92 6.46
CA GLU A 8 25.85 -12.09 6.38
C GLU A 8 25.69 -11.44 7.75
N LYS A 9 26.17 -10.20 7.91
CA LYS A 9 25.82 -9.36 9.06
C LYS A 9 24.30 -9.36 9.17
N GLU A 10 23.75 -10.14 10.10
CA GLU A 10 22.33 -10.16 10.42
C GLU A 10 21.93 -8.74 10.81
N ARG A 11 21.24 -8.05 9.90
CA ARG A 11 20.74 -6.70 10.15
C ARG A 11 19.43 -6.83 10.92
N TYR A 12 19.55 -6.81 12.24
CA TYR A 12 18.41 -6.73 13.13
C TYR A 12 17.76 -5.34 13.00
N CYS A 13 16.44 -5.33 12.74
CA CYS A 13 15.63 -4.12 12.79
C CYS A 13 14.86 -4.13 14.10
N TYR A 14 14.97 -3.06 14.87
CA TYR A 14 14.30 -2.91 16.16
C TYR A 14 13.09 -1.98 16.03
N GLU A 15 12.18 -2.06 17.00
CA GLU A 15 10.99 -1.24 17.07
C GLU A 15 11.33 0.25 17.19
N ASP A 16 10.80 1.04 16.26
CA ASP A 16 10.96 2.48 16.17
C ASP A 16 9.60 3.09 15.81
N LEU A 17 8.97 3.73 16.81
CA LEU A 17 7.71 4.45 16.68
C LEU A 17 7.94 5.95 16.47
N GLY A 18 9.14 6.36 16.05
CA GLY A 18 9.51 7.72 15.75
C GLY A 18 9.35 8.63 16.97
N PRO A 19 8.39 9.58 16.98
CA PRO A 19 8.17 10.49 18.11
C PRO A 19 7.88 9.79 19.45
N LEU A 20 7.35 8.56 19.41
CA LEU A 20 7.03 7.79 20.62
C LEU A 20 8.24 6.99 21.16
N GLY A 21 9.38 7.06 20.49
CA GLY A 21 10.63 6.44 20.92
C GLY A 21 10.88 5.05 20.32
N ARG A 22 11.98 4.46 20.78
CA ARG A 22 12.53 3.19 20.31
C ARG A 22 12.50 2.15 21.42
N SER A 23 12.42 0.87 21.05
CA SER A 23 12.54 -0.24 21.99
C SER A 23 13.46 -1.33 21.45
N ASN A 24 14.08 -2.11 22.35
CA ASN A 24 14.98 -3.22 21.98
C ASN A 24 14.23 -4.46 21.48
N LYS A 25 12.94 -4.35 21.15
CA LYS A 25 12.16 -5.44 20.57
C LYS A 25 12.44 -5.53 19.08
N LEU A 26 12.60 -6.75 18.57
CA LEU A 26 12.74 -6.98 17.13
C LEU A 26 11.45 -6.59 16.41
N ALA A 27 11.59 -5.78 15.37
CA ALA A 27 10.48 -5.38 14.51
C ALA A 27 10.08 -6.53 13.59
N SER A 28 8.78 -6.78 13.49
CA SER A 28 8.19 -7.79 12.59
C SER A 28 7.29 -7.17 11.51
N GLN A 29 6.88 -5.91 11.71
CA GLN A 29 5.94 -5.20 10.86
C GLN A 29 6.45 -3.78 10.58
N ALA A 30 6.02 -3.23 9.45
CA ALA A 30 6.23 -1.83 9.10
C ALA A 30 4.86 -1.16 8.86
N MET A 31 4.53 -0.18 9.70
CA MET A 31 3.37 0.67 9.51
C MET A 31 3.77 1.85 8.62
N VAL A 32 2.98 2.15 7.59
CA VAL A 32 3.28 3.24 6.65
C VAL A 32 2.04 4.11 6.48
N PHE A 33 2.21 5.42 6.62
CA PHE A 33 1.20 6.38 6.17
C PHE A 33 1.54 6.83 4.75
N LEU A 34 0.54 6.75 3.88
CA LEU A 34 0.62 7.12 2.48
C LEU A 34 -0.38 8.26 2.22
N VAL A 35 0.06 9.33 1.58
CA VAL A 35 -0.83 10.34 1.02
C VAL A 35 -1.06 10.06 -0.46
N ARG A 36 -2.29 10.33 -0.93
CA ARG A 36 -2.69 10.17 -2.33
C ARG A 36 -3.43 11.42 -2.79
N GLY A 37 -3.07 11.91 -3.98
CA GLY A 37 -3.82 13.00 -4.62
C GLY A 37 -5.23 12.55 -4.99
N LEU A 38 -6.22 13.37 -4.65
CA LEU A 38 -7.63 13.14 -5.05
C LEU A 38 -7.87 13.52 -6.51
N TYR A 39 -7.40 14.70 -6.91
CA TYR A 39 -7.54 15.23 -8.27
C TYR A 39 -6.33 14.98 -9.17
N ALA A 40 -5.25 14.41 -8.62
CA ALA A 40 -4.01 14.14 -9.34
C ALA A 40 -3.48 12.75 -9.02
N SER A 41 -2.94 12.06 -10.03
CA SER A 41 -2.50 10.66 -9.91
C SER A 41 -1.09 10.53 -9.33
N TRP A 42 -0.93 10.89 -8.06
CA TRP A 42 0.31 10.70 -7.31
C TRP A 42 0.03 10.10 -5.94
N LYS A 43 1.04 9.42 -5.41
CA LYS A 43 1.02 8.75 -4.11
C LYS A 43 2.42 8.80 -3.52
N LEU A 44 2.51 9.17 -2.25
CA LEU A 44 3.78 9.41 -1.56
C LEU A 44 3.71 8.81 -0.15
N PRO A 45 4.67 7.96 0.26
CA PRO A 45 4.82 7.58 1.66
C PRO A 45 5.34 8.77 2.45
N ILE A 46 4.63 9.15 3.52
CA ILE A 46 4.96 10.35 4.32
C ILE A 46 5.68 10.00 5.62
N SER A 47 5.42 8.82 6.14
CA SER A 47 6.08 8.32 7.35
C SER A 47 5.97 6.80 7.41
N TYR A 48 6.93 6.20 8.09
CA TYR A 48 6.97 4.77 8.37
C TYR A 48 7.43 4.54 9.80
N PHE A 49 6.97 3.45 10.40
CA PHE A 49 7.29 3.05 11.76
C PHE A 49 7.51 1.54 11.80
N PHE A 50 8.52 1.10 12.52
CA PHE A 50 8.86 -0.32 12.67
C PHE A 50 8.33 -0.83 13.99
N THR A 51 7.62 -1.94 13.97
CA THR A 51 6.83 -2.38 15.12
C THR A 51 7.06 -3.86 15.35
N SER A 52 7.25 -4.24 16.61
CA SER A 52 7.43 -5.66 16.97
C SER A 52 6.13 -6.45 16.81
N THR A 53 5.01 -5.77 16.98
CA THR A 53 3.64 -6.29 16.89
C THR A 53 2.72 -5.20 16.35
N SER A 54 1.42 -5.48 16.25
CA SER A 54 0.45 -4.47 15.83
C SER A 54 0.43 -3.27 16.78
N VAL A 55 0.48 -2.06 16.22
CA VAL A 55 0.50 -0.79 16.95
C VAL A 55 -0.75 -0.67 17.82
N LYS A 56 -0.58 -0.25 19.07
CA LYS A 56 -1.68 0.01 20.00
C LYS A 56 -2.53 1.16 19.49
N HIS A 57 -3.82 1.13 19.79
CA HIS A 57 -4.76 2.15 19.28
C HIS A 57 -4.38 3.57 19.70
N VAL A 58 -3.89 3.76 20.94
CA VAL A 58 -3.43 5.06 21.46
C VAL A 58 -2.26 5.60 20.64
N ASP A 59 -1.19 4.81 20.52
CA ASP A 59 0.02 5.18 19.77
C ASP A 59 -0.32 5.48 18.31
N LEU A 60 -1.16 4.64 17.69
CA LEU A 60 -1.64 4.84 16.32
C LEU A 60 -2.38 6.17 16.16
N SER A 61 -3.26 6.52 17.11
CA SER A 61 -4.03 7.77 17.04
C SER A 61 -3.10 8.98 17.10
N ILE A 62 -2.08 8.95 17.96
CA ILE A 62 -1.09 10.02 18.09
C ILE A 62 -0.31 10.17 16.77
N LEU A 63 0.24 9.07 16.25
CA LEU A 63 1.02 9.09 15.02
C LEU A 63 0.20 9.52 13.79
N LEU A 64 -1.08 9.16 13.74
CA LEU A 64 -1.99 9.57 12.67
C LEU A 64 -2.26 11.07 12.71
N ILE A 65 -2.53 11.63 13.88
CA ILE A 65 -2.79 13.07 14.05
C ILE A 65 -1.53 13.87 13.74
N ASP A 66 -0.36 13.44 14.24
CA ASP A 66 0.94 14.07 13.93
C ASP A 66 1.21 14.08 12.41
N ALA A 67 0.99 12.97 11.72
CA ALA A 67 1.16 12.89 10.27
C ALA A 67 0.22 13.84 9.51
N ILE A 68 -1.05 13.93 9.94
CA ILE A 68 -2.03 14.85 9.34
C ILE A 68 -1.65 16.31 9.62
N GLU A 69 -1.26 16.64 10.85
CA GLU A 69 -0.89 18.02 11.20
C GLU A 69 0.31 18.52 10.41
N LYS A 70 1.30 17.64 10.17
CA LYS A 70 2.45 17.92 9.30
C LYS A 70 2.02 18.17 7.85
N LEU A 71 1.10 17.36 7.31
CA LEU A 71 0.55 17.58 5.97
C LEU A 71 -0.15 18.94 5.86
N LEU A 72 -0.98 19.30 6.85
CA LEU A 72 -1.66 20.59 6.89
C LEU A 72 -0.67 21.76 6.96
N ASN A 73 0.40 21.63 7.76
CA ASN A 73 1.46 22.65 7.84
C ASN A 73 2.23 22.83 6.53
N CYS A 74 2.39 21.76 5.74
CA CYS A 74 2.99 21.83 4.41
C CYS A 74 2.05 22.44 3.34
N GLY A 75 0.82 22.82 3.71
CA GLY A 75 -0.16 23.41 2.80
C GLY A 75 -1.03 22.39 2.06
N PHE A 76 -0.98 21.10 2.41
CA PHE A 76 -1.92 20.13 1.84
C PHE A 76 -3.32 20.31 2.43
N ILE A 77 -4.33 20.13 1.58
CA ILE A 77 -5.73 20.01 2.00
C ILE A 77 -6.04 18.52 2.19
N VAL A 78 -6.11 18.08 3.44
CA VAL A 78 -6.39 16.68 3.77
C VAL A 78 -7.90 16.52 3.90
N THR A 79 -8.55 15.86 2.95
CA THR A 79 -10.01 15.68 2.97
C THR A 79 -10.46 14.43 3.71
N ALA A 80 -9.69 13.36 3.58
CA ALA A 80 -10.11 12.05 4.07
C ALA A 80 -8.92 11.16 4.46
N MET A 81 -9.17 10.25 5.41
CA MET A 81 -8.29 9.17 5.80
C MET A 81 -8.95 7.81 5.49
N ILE A 82 -8.18 6.87 4.94
CA ILE A 82 -8.64 5.52 4.61
C ILE A 82 -7.89 4.51 5.48
N ARG A 83 -8.60 3.55 6.06
CA ARG A 83 -8.05 2.56 6.99
C ARG A 83 -8.75 1.20 6.87
N ASP A 84 -8.11 0.15 7.34
CA ASP A 84 -8.73 -1.18 7.42
C ASP A 84 -9.66 -1.31 8.65
N GLN A 85 -10.27 -2.49 8.81
CA GLN A 85 -11.19 -2.82 9.91
C GLN A 85 -10.51 -3.56 11.09
N GLY A 86 -9.18 -3.46 11.21
CA GLY A 86 -8.44 -4.04 12.33
C GLY A 86 -8.90 -3.46 13.67
N LYS A 87 -8.88 -4.28 14.73
CA LYS A 87 -9.42 -3.89 16.06
C LYS A 87 -8.81 -2.58 16.56
N ASN A 88 -7.48 -2.44 16.51
CA ASN A 88 -6.80 -1.24 16.96
C ASN A 88 -7.16 -0.02 16.10
N ASN A 89 -7.34 -0.21 14.79
CA ASN A 89 -7.82 0.84 13.89
C ASN A 89 -9.26 1.25 14.26
N VAL A 90 -10.17 0.32 14.51
CA VAL A 90 -11.54 0.69 14.89
C VAL A 90 -11.57 1.40 16.24
N VAL A 91 -10.84 0.89 17.23
CA VAL A 91 -10.80 1.49 18.58
C VAL A 91 -10.18 2.89 18.54
N ALA A 92 -9.11 3.11 17.77
CA ALA A 92 -8.51 4.44 17.63
C ALA A 92 -9.50 5.46 17.07
N LEU A 93 -10.36 5.05 16.14
CA LEU A 93 -11.38 5.94 15.56
C LEU A 93 -12.50 6.28 16.54
N VAL A 94 -13.07 5.26 17.18
CA VAL A 94 -14.26 5.42 18.02
C VAL A 94 -13.91 5.98 19.39
N LYS A 95 -12.87 5.44 20.03
CA LYS A 95 -12.51 5.79 21.41
C LYS A 95 -11.62 7.02 21.47
N ASP A 96 -10.54 7.04 20.70
CA ASP A 96 -9.51 8.07 20.83
C ASP A 96 -9.90 9.33 20.02
N LEU A 97 -10.38 9.16 18.79
CA LEU A 97 -10.84 10.27 17.94
C LEU A 97 -12.33 10.63 18.14
N LYS A 98 -13.05 9.89 18.99
CA LYS A 98 -14.47 10.13 19.35
C LYS A 98 -15.41 10.25 18.15
N MET A 99 -15.14 9.49 17.09
CA MET A 99 -15.95 9.51 15.87
C MET A 99 -17.19 8.62 16.04
N THR A 100 -18.33 9.07 15.52
CA THR A 100 -19.61 8.32 15.52
C THR A 100 -20.18 8.22 14.12
N LYS A 101 -21.34 7.55 13.97
CA LYS A 101 -22.03 7.47 12.66
C LYS A 101 -22.50 8.85 12.18
N GLU A 102 -22.93 9.69 13.12
CA GLU A 102 -23.42 11.05 12.89
C GLU A 102 -22.27 12.04 12.72
N LYS A 103 -21.11 11.75 13.34
CA LYS A 103 -19.88 12.51 13.23
C LYS A 103 -18.73 11.64 12.69
N PRO A 104 -18.73 11.28 11.38
CA PRO A 104 -17.71 10.44 10.76
C PRO A 104 -16.47 11.24 10.33
N PHE A 105 -16.12 12.27 11.09
CA PHE A 105 -14.95 13.11 10.85
C PHE A 105 -14.29 13.56 12.15
N VAL A 106 -12.99 13.83 12.07
CA VAL A 106 -12.25 14.60 13.08
C VAL A 106 -12.06 16.01 12.56
N GLU A 107 -12.03 16.99 13.46
CA GLU A 107 -11.78 18.39 13.12
C GLU A 107 -10.39 18.78 13.63
N LEU A 108 -9.51 19.17 12.70
CA LEU A 108 -8.14 19.57 12.98
C LEU A 108 -7.84 20.88 12.26
N LYS A 109 -7.34 21.88 12.98
CA LYS A 109 -7.03 23.22 12.45
C LYS A 109 -8.18 23.84 11.63
N GLY A 110 -9.43 23.63 12.08
CA GLY A 110 -10.63 24.10 11.40
C GLY A 110 -11.03 23.33 10.14
N GLN A 111 -10.34 22.24 9.80
CA GLN A 111 -10.67 21.37 8.67
C GLN A 111 -11.28 20.05 9.15
N LYS A 112 -12.40 19.66 8.53
CA LYS A 112 -13.02 18.35 8.74
C LYS A 112 -12.33 17.30 7.87
N ILE A 113 -11.82 16.27 8.52
CA ILE A 113 -11.17 15.13 7.87
C ILE A 113 -12.02 13.90 8.10
N TYR A 114 -12.63 13.43 7.01
CA TYR A 114 -13.54 12.29 7.05
C TYR A 114 -12.77 10.97 7.14
N SER A 115 -13.34 9.97 7.80
CA SER A 115 -12.75 8.63 7.81
C SER A 115 -13.58 7.64 7.03
N PHE A 116 -12.91 6.87 6.17
CA PHE A 116 -13.50 5.79 5.40
C PHE A 116 -12.79 4.46 5.71
N PHE A 117 -13.56 3.39 5.71
CA PHE A 117 -13.01 2.04 5.71
C PHE A 117 -12.69 1.59 4.29
N ASP A 118 -11.68 0.75 4.17
CA ASP A 118 -11.33 0.12 2.91
C ASP A 118 -12.48 -0.78 2.40
N VAL A 119 -13.10 -0.35 1.30
CA VAL A 119 -14.30 -0.97 0.73
C VAL A 119 -14.06 -2.43 0.32
N PRO A 120 -12.96 -2.79 -0.39
CA PRO A 120 -12.63 -4.18 -0.66
C PRO A 120 -12.62 -5.08 0.58
N HIS A 121 -12.06 -4.61 1.71
CA HIS A 121 -12.06 -5.37 2.95
C HIS A 121 -13.44 -5.52 3.59
N ILE A 122 -14.32 -4.51 3.47
CA ILE A 122 -15.72 -4.62 3.89
C ILE A 122 -16.42 -5.74 3.11
N TYR A 123 -16.28 -5.77 1.77
CA TYR A 123 -16.90 -6.79 0.93
C TYR A 123 -16.37 -8.18 1.20
N LYS A 124 -15.07 -8.31 1.46
CA LYS A 124 -14.46 -9.57 1.92
C LYS A 124 -15.12 -10.06 3.21
N ASN A 125 -15.27 -9.20 4.20
CA ASN A 125 -15.88 -9.56 5.48
C ASN A 125 -17.38 -9.87 5.33
N LEU A 126 -18.09 -9.10 4.50
CA LEU A 126 -19.49 -9.35 4.14
C LEU A 126 -19.65 -10.74 3.52
N ARG A 127 -18.83 -11.10 2.53
CA ARG A 127 -18.82 -12.43 1.90
C ARG A 127 -18.56 -13.52 2.93
N ASN A 128 -17.56 -13.35 3.80
CA ASN A 128 -17.21 -14.36 4.79
C ASN A 128 -18.36 -14.59 5.77
N ASN A 129 -19.00 -13.51 6.24
CA ASN A 129 -20.18 -13.60 7.10
C ASN A 129 -21.38 -14.22 6.38
N PHE A 130 -21.61 -13.90 5.10
CA PHE A 130 -22.72 -14.46 4.33
C PHE A 130 -22.53 -15.96 4.06
N LYS A 131 -21.29 -16.40 3.85
CA LYS A 131 -20.97 -17.82 3.69
C LYS A 131 -21.24 -18.61 4.97
N SER A 132 -20.91 -18.04 6.12
CA SER A 132 -21.08 -18.70 7.42
C SER A 132 -22.49 -18.60 7.98
N ASN A 133 -23.23 -17.54 7.65
CA ASN A 133 -24.54 -17.22 8.20
C ASN A 133 -25.48 -16.69 7.12
N ASN A 134 -26.77 -17.00 7.23
CA ASN A 134 -27.80 -16.37 6.41
C ASN A 134 -27.97 -14.90 6.82
N PHE A 135 -28.41 -14.07 5.88
CA PHE A 135 -28.66 -12.66 6.14
C PHE A 135 -30.14 -12.33 6.06
N ILE A 136 -30.57 -11.40 6.91
CA ILE A 136 -31.86 -10.73 6.80
C ILE A 136 -31.61 -9.40 6.09
N PHE A 137 -31.94 -9.32 4.81
CA PHE A 137 -31.82 -8.13 4.00
C PHE A 137 -33.18 -7.47 3.82
N LYS A 138 -33.33 -6.22 4.28
CA LYS A 138 -34.61 -5.46 4.24
C LYS A 138 -35.80 -6.25 4.82
N GLY A 139 -35.56 -6.95 5.93
CA GLY A 139 -36.58 -7.77 6.61
C GLY A 139 -36.87 -9.12 5.96
N LYS A 140 -36.16 -9.49 4.89
CA LYS A 140 -36.34 -10.76 4.18
C LYS A 140 -35.09 -11.62 4.26
N GLU A 141 -35.27 -12.94 4.40
CA GLU A 141 -34.15 -13.87 4.46
C GLU A 141 -33.50 -14.04 3.07
N THR A 142 -32.17 -14.09 3.08
CA THR A 142 -31.30 -14.34 1.93
C THR A 142 -30.29 -15.43 2.29
N LEU A 143 -30.06 -16.33 1.34
CA LEU A 143 -29.31 -17.56 1.55
C LEU A 143 -28.09 -17.59 0.64
N PHE A 144 -26.89 -17.82 1.20
CA PHE A 144 -25.70 -18.06 0.37
C PHE A 144 -25.86 -19.30 -0.52
N LYS A 145 -26.70 -20.24 -0.10
CA LYS A 145 -27.08 -21.41 -0.89
C LYS A 145 -27.63 -21.01 -2.27
N ASP A 146 -28.40 -19.93 -2.38
CA ASP A 146 -28.94 -19.47 -3.67
C ASP A 146 -27.82 -19.16 -4.67
N LEU A 147 -26.72 -18.54 -4.20
CA LEU A 147 -25.55 -18.25 -5.04
C LEU A 147 -24.83 -19.53 -5.48
N ARG A 148 -24.75 -20.52 -4.59
CA ARG A 148 -24.14 -21.81 -4.89
C ARG A 148 -24.97 -22.58 -5.92
N ASP A 149 -26.28 -22.65 -5.72
CA ASP A 149 -27.20 -23.36 -6.60
C ASP A 149 -27.20 -22.73 -8.00
N VAL A 150 -27.22 -21.39 -8.09
CA VAL A 150 -27.10 -20.68 -9.38
C VAL A 150 -25.78 -20.96 -10.06
N TYR A 151 -24.68 -20.97 -9.31
CA TYR A 151 -23.37 -21.30 -9.87
C TYR A 151 -23.30 -22.73 -10.41
N GLU A 152 -23.88 -23.71 -9.71
CA GLU A 152 -23.92 -25.09 -10.20
C GLU A 152 -24.85 -25.25 -11.43
N ILE A 153 -25.98 -24.54 -11.47
CA ILE A 153 -26.86 -24.52 -12.65
C ILE A 153 -26.11 -23.94 -13.86
N ASP A 154 -25.44 -22.80 -13.68
CA ASP A 154 -24.67 -22.13 -14.76
C ASP A 154 -23.45 -22.96 -15.19
N LYS A 155 -22.76 -23.61 -14.25
CA LYS A 155 -21.60 -24.47 -14.52
C LYS A 155 -21.98 -25.72 -15.31
N ASN A 156 -23.15 -26.29 -15.05
CA ASN A 156 -23.64 -27.50 -15.71
C ASN A 156 -24.50 -27.20 -16.97
N SER A 157 -24.67 -25.92 -17.31
CA SER A 157 -25.32 -25.50 -18.55
C SER A 157 -24.52 -26.00 -19.77
N GLY A 158 -25.15 -26.83 -20.61
CA GLY A 158 -24.52 -27.41 -21.79
C GLY A 158 -24.38 -26.46 -22.99
N ILE A 159 -24.94 -25.24 -22.92
CA ILE A 159 -25.02 -24.32 -24.06
C ILE A 159 -24.16 -23.08 -23.84
N SER A 160 -24.34 -22.40 -22.70
CA SER A 160 -23.64 -21.14 -22.42
C SER A 160 -23.48 -20.92 -20.93
N ARG A 161 -22.32 -20.41 -20.54
CA ARG A 161 -21.97 -20.07 -19.16
C ARG A 161 -21.87 -18.56 -19.00
N SER A 162 -22.66 -18.00 -18.08
CA SER A 162 -22.71 -16.56 -17.80
C SER A 162 -21.67 -16.14 -16.76
N LEU A 163 -21.35 -17.02 -15.80
CA LEU A 163 -20.46 -16.73 -14.67
C LEU A 163 -18.99 -17.11 -14.97
N LEU A 164 -18.44 -16.62 -16.08
CA LEU A 164 -17.08 -16.95 -16.57
C LEU A 164 -15.95 -16.66 -15.56
N LYS A 165 -16.16 -15.67 -14.68
CA LYS A 165 -15.17 -15.24 -13.68
C LYS A 165 -15.33 -15.97 -12.35
N ILE A 166 -16.47 -16.62 -12.13
CA ILE A 166 -16.79 -17.31 -10.88
C ILE A 166 -16.29 -18.75 -11.00
N THR A 167 -15.69 -19.22 -9.93
CA THR A 167 -15.04 -20.53 -9.85
C THR A 167 -15.41 -21.20 -8.54
N ASP A 168 -15.04 -22.48 -8.39
CA ASP A 168 -15.29 -23.23 -7.16
C ASP A 168 -14.67 -22.55 -5.93
N SER A 169 -13.56 -21.81 -6.12
CA SER A 169 -12.92 -21.00 -5.08
C SER A 169 -13.75 -19.81 -4.58
N HIS A 170 -14.77 -19.37 -5.32
CA HIS A 170 -15.70 -18.33 -4.87
C HIS A 170 -16.72 -18.89 -3.88
N MET A 171 -17.24 -20.09 -4.17
CA MET A 171 -18.27 -20.77 -3.36
C MET A 171 -17.65 -21.49 -2.15
N ASN A 172 -16.49 -22.11 -2.37
CA ASN A 172 -15.76 -22.90 -1.38
C ASN A 172 -14.31 -22.38 -1.25
N PRO A 173 -14.10 -21.13 -0.80
CA PRO A 173 -12.77 -20.57 -0.60
C PRO A 173 -12.02 -21.30 0.51
N GLY A 174 -10.76 -21.66 0.26
CA GLY A 174 -9.80 -22.06 1.30
C GLY A 174 -9.30 -20.88 2.15
N LEU A 175 -8.42 -21.14 3.12
CA LEU A 175 -7.95 -20.13 4.09
C LEU A 175 -7.35 -18.87 3.43
N PHE A 176 -6.47 -19.03 2.44
CA PHE A 176 -5.90 -17.89 1.71
C PHE A 176 -6.92 -17.18 0.81
N GLN A 177 -7.88 -17.92 0.24
CA GLN A 177 -8.90 -17.37 -0.66
C GLN A 177 -9.98 -16.60 0.10
N LEU A 178 -10.20 -16.91 1.39
CA LEU A 178 -11.04 -16.10 2.28
C LEU A 178 -10.51 -14.68 2.44
N MET A 179 -9.20 -14.48 2.28
CA MET A 179 -8.56 -13.16 2.35
C MET A 179 -8.64 -12.36 1.04
N SER A 180 -9.02 -12.99 -0.08
CA SER A 180 -9.08 -12.33 -1.38
C SER A 180 -10.31 -11.43 -1.52
N CYS A 181 -10.10 -10.12 -1.54
CA CYS A 181 -11.15 -9.14 -1.82
C CYS A 181 -11.69 -9.27 -3.26
N LYS A 182 -10.85 -9.68 -4.22
CA LYS A 182 -11.26 -9.89 -5.62
C LYS A 182 -12.38 -10.94 -5.72
N LEU A 183 -12.18 -12.11 -5.09
CA LEU A 183 -13.17 -13.19 -5.12
C LEU A 183 -14.49 -12.75 -4.45
N ALA A 184 -14.39 -11.98 -3.36
CA ALA A 184 -15.56 -11.47 -2.67
C ALA A 184 -16.36 -10.47 -3.53
N MET A 185 -15.67 -9.50 -4.16
CA MET A 185 -16.32 -8.50 -5.01
C MET A 185 -16.95 -9.11 -6.26
N GLN A 186 -16.32 -10.11 -6.88
CA GLN A 186 -16.87 -10.79 -8.06
C GLN A 186 -18.19 -11.52 -7.76
N LEU A 187 -18.36 -12.00 -6.52
CA LEU A 187 -19.59 -12.65 -6.08
C LEU A 187 -20.79 -11.69 -6.09
N PHE A 188 -20.57 -10.42 -5.74
CA PHE A 188 -21.60 -9.38 -5.72
C PHE A 188 -21.60 -8.53 -6.99
N SER A 189 -21.47 -9.18 -8.15
CA SER A 189 -21.39 -8.53 -9.45
C SER A 189 -22.73 -8.52 -10.19
N ASN A 190 -22.88 -7.60 -11.13
CA ASN A 190 -24.05 -7.56 -12.01
C ASN A 190 -24.22 -8.87 -12.82
N SER A 191 -23.13 -9.53 -13.21
CA SER A 191 -23.19 -10.85 -13.86
C SER A 191 -23.77 -11.94 -12.96
N MET A 192 -23.51 -11.88 -11.65
CA MET A 192 -24.14 -12.79 -10.70
C MET A 192 -25.64 -12.50 -10.60
N ALA A 193 -26.02 -11.22 -10.44
CA ALA A 193 -27.43 -10.82 -10.41
C ALA A 193 -28.21 -11.25 -11.66
N ALA A 194 -27.68 -10.98 -12.86
CA ALA A 194 -28.34 -11.33 -14.11
C ALA A 194 -28.52 -12.86 -14.27
N THR A 195 -27.54 -13.66 -13.84
CA THR A 195 -27.65 -15.12 -13.86
C THR A 195 -28.70 -15.61 -12.86
N ILE A 196 -28.75 -15.06 -11.64
CA ILE A 196 -29.80 -15.39 -10.65
C ILE A 196 -31.18 -15.09 -11.25
N GLU A 197 -31.37 -13.89 -11.82
CA GLU A 197 -32.62 -13.47 -12.44
C GLU A 197 -33.05 -14.41 -13.57
N THR A 198 -32.10 -14.81 -14.43
CA THR A 198 -32.34 -15.76 -15.52
C THR A 198 -32.76 -17.13 -14.98
N CYS A 199 -32.08 -17.64 -13.96
CA CYS A 199 -32.41 -18.93 -13.33
C CYS A 199 -33.78 -18.94 -12.63
N ILE A 200 -34.22 -17.79 -12.11
CA ILE A 200 -35.57 -17.61 -11.55
C ILE A 200 -36.61 -17.64 -12.67
N MET A 201 -36.40 -16.84 -13.73
CA MET A 201 -37.33 -16.76 -14.86
C MET A 201 -37.45 -18.10 -15.61
N SER A 202 -36.35 -18.83 -15.76
CA SER A 202 -36.34 -20.18 -16.37
C SER A 202 -36.89 -21.28 -15.45
N LYS A 203 -37.27 -20.93 -14.20
CA LYS A 203 -37.74 -21.85 -13.15
C LYS A 203 -36.73 -22.96 -12.79
N GLN A 204 -35.44 -22.75 -13.09
CA GLN A 204 -34.36 -23.68 -12.73
C GLN A 204 -33.99 -23.56 -11.25
N LEU A 205 -34.01 -22.34 -10.71
CA LEU A 205 -33.75 -22.09 -9.30
C LEU A 205 -35.06 -22.17 -8.50
N LYS A 206 -35.21 -23.21 -7.68
CA LYS A 206 -36.38 -23.45 -6.83
C LYS A 206 -36.06 -23.06 -5.38
N SER A 207 -35.92 -21.76 -5.14
CA SER A 207 -35.69 -21.24 -3.78
C SER A 207 -36.65 -20.10 -3.49
N ASN A 208 -37.26 -20.14 -2.30
CA ASN A 208 -38.20 -19.10 -1.85
C ASN A 208 -37.48 -17.78 -1.53
N THR A 209 -36.16 -17.81 -1.32
CA THR A 209 -35.34 -16.62 -1.02
C THR A 209 -34.63 -16.06 -2.26
N ALA A 210 -34.75 -16.72 -3.42
CA ALA A 210 -34.01 -16.37 -4.62
C ALA A 210 -34.18 -14.90 -5.04
N LEU A 211 -35.43 -14.40 -5.01
CA LEU A 211 -35.73 -12.99 -5.32
C LEU A 211 -35.10 -12.03 -4.31
N ASN A 212 -35.08 -12.39 -3.03
CA ASN A 212 -34.46 -11.55 -2.00
C ASN A 212 -32.93 -11.52 -2.17
N THR A 213 -32.33 -12.67 -2.49
CA THR A 213 -30.89 -12.76 -2.75
C THR A 213 -30.53 -11.96 -4.01
N LEU A 214 -31.36 -12.00 -5.06
CA LEU A 214 -31.21 -11.18 -6.26
C LEU A 214 -31.19 -9.68 -5.91
N ASP A 215 -32.19 -9.20 -5.16
CA ASP A 215 -32.29 -7.80 -4.74
C ASP A 215 -31.04 -7.36 -3.96
N MET A 216 -30.60 -8.18 -3.01
CA MET A 216 -29.39 -7.92 -2.24
C MET A 216 -28.14 -7.82 -3.13
N VAL A 217 -27.95 -8.77 -4.05
CA VAL A 217 -26.78 -8.78 -4.95
C VAL A 217 -26.79 -7.58 -5.88
N LYS A 218 -27.94 -7.21 -6.45
CA LYS A 218 -28.08 -6.01 -7.31
C LYS A 218 -27.71 -4.73 -6.55
N GLU A 219 -28.21 -4.58 -5.32
CA GLU A 219 -27.95 -3.39 -4.51
C GLU A 219 -26.50 -3.30 -4.04
N LEU A 220 -25.91 -4.43 -3.64
CA LEU A 220 -24.47 -4.50 -3.33
C LEU A 220 -23.62 -4.21 -4.56
N ASN A 221 -23.96 -4.71 -5.75
CA ASN A 221 -23.24 -4.34 -6.97
C ASN A 221 -23.28 -2.82 -7.19
N ASN A 222 -24.46 -2.21 -7.13
CA ASN A 222 -24.61 -0.78 -7.38
C ASN A 222 -23.85 0.05 -6.34
N LEU A 223 -23.89 -0.36 -5.06
CA LEU A 223 -23.11 0.28 -4.01
C LEU A 223 -21.60 0.16 -4.27
N LEU A 224 -21.15 -1.02 -4.70
CA LEU A 224 -19.75 -1.25 -5.04
C LEU A 224 -19.31 -0.37 -6.21
N ASP A 225 -20.14 -0.26 -7.25
CA ASP A 225 -19.86 0.58 -8.41
C ASP A 225 -19.73 2.04 -8.01
N VAL A 226 -20.65 2.57 -7.18
CA VAL A 226 -20.58 3.95 -6.64
C VAL A 226 -19.31 4.18 -5.82
N LEU A 227 -18.95 3.23 -4.95
CA LEU A 227 -17.77 3.35 -4.09
C LEU A 227 -16.45 3.11 -4.83
N ASN A 228 -16.49 2.44 -5.99
CA ASN A 228 -15.33 2.17 -6.85
C ASN A 228 -15.37 2.95 -8.16
N ILE A 229 -16.09 4.08 -8.26
CA ILE A 229 -15.95 5.02 -9.39
C ILE A 229 -14.55 5.65 -9.33
N PHE A 230 -13.55 4.88 -9.70
CA PHE A 230 -12.26 5.39 -10.11
C PHE A 230 -12.47 5.95 -11.51
N ARG A 231 -12.28 7.26 -11.68
CA ARG A 231 -12.07 7.87 -13.00
C ARG A 231 -10.94 7.09 -13.71
N GLN A 232 -11.29 6.14 -14.58
CA GLN A 232 -10.34 5.42 -15.44
C GLN A 232 -9.74 6.30 -16.56
N ARG A 233 -9.83 7.62 -16.45
CA ARG A 233 -9.31 8.57 -17.44
C ARG A 233 -8.33 9.54 -16.79
N GLY A 234 -7.20 9.01 -16.36
CA GLY A 234 -5.92 9.69 -16.46
C GLY A 234 -5.12 8.97 -17.54
N ARG A 235 -5.00 9.55 -18.74
CA ARG A 235 -3.97 9.13 -19.69
C ARG A 235 -2.60 9.42 -19.06
N TYR A 236 -1.60 8.59 -19.42
CA TYR A 236 -0.23 8.45 -18.91
C TYR A 236 -0.05 7.41 -17.77
N ASN A 237 0.39 6.22 -18.23
CA ASN A 237 0.82 4.98 -17.57
C ASN A 237 0.12 4.56 -16.25
N GLN A 238 -0.81 3.61 -16.39
CA GLN A 238 -1.64 3.07 -15.32
C GLN A 238 -0.93 2.05 -14.40
N ASN A 239 0.32 1.65 -14.67
CA ASN A 239 0.99 0.61 -13.90
C ASN A 239 2.52 0.82 -13.84
N PRO A 240 3.07 1.54 -12.83
CA PRO A 240 4.51 1.53 -12.61
C PRO A 240 4.92 0.09 -12.24
N THR A 241 5.79 -0.53 -13.05
CA THR A 241 6.30 -1.87 -12.76
C THR A 241 6.97 -1.90 -11.38
N ALA A 242 7.06 -3.08 -10.76
CA ALA A 242 7.78 -3.25 -9.49
C ALA A 242 9.21 -2.68 -9.56
N ARG A 243 9.82 -2.68 -10.75
CA ARG A 243 11.09 -2.01 -11.04
C ARG A 243 11.02 -0.48 -10.89
N VAL A 244 10.00 0.18 -11.41
CA VAL A 244 9.81 1.64 -11.31
C VAL A 244 9.49 2.06 -9.88
N PHE A 245 8.64 1.30 -9.17
CA PHE A 245 8.38 1.55 -7.74
C PHE A 245 9.65 1.35 -6.89
N ARG A 246 10.34 0.22 -7.05
CA ARG A 246 11.59 -0.07 -6.34
C ARG A 246 12.66 0.97 -6.62
N THR A 247 12.78 1.43 -7.87
CA THR A 247 13.74 2.47 -8.27
C THR A 247 13.39 3.81 -7.64
N THR A 248 12.12 4.24 -7.74
CA THR A 248 11.66 5.53 -7.17
C THR A 248 11.73 5.55 -5.65
N PHE A 249 11.35 4.46 -4.99
CA PHE A 249 11.47 4.30 -3.54
C PHE A 249 12.93 4.28 -3.10
N ARG A 250 13.80 3.52 -3.78
CA ARG A 250 15.24 3.49 -3.51
C ARG A 250 15.91 4.85 -3.73
N ILE A 251 15.48 5.62 -4.75
CA ILE A 251 15.95 6.99 -5.00
C ILE A 251 15.52 7.91 -3.86
N ASN A 252 14.24 7.89 -3.46
CA ASN A 252 13.76 8.72 -2.35
C ASN A 252 14.44 8.38 -1.02
N VAL A 253 14.61 7.09 -0.73
CA VAL A 253 15.32 6.62 0.46
C VAL A 253 16.80 7.00 0.41
N LYS A 254 17.48 6.86 -0.73
CA LYS A 254 18.87 7.34 -0.89
C LYS A 254 18.97 8.85 -0.72
N ILE A 255 18.09 9.63 -1.34
CA ILE A 255 18.12 11.10 -1.23
C ILE A 255 17.88 11.53 0.21
N ASN A 256 16.98 10.87 0.95
CA ASN A 256 16.68 11.23 2.33
C ASN A 256 17.67 10.67 3.35
N LEU A 257 18.34 9.53 3.07
CA LEU A 257 19.39 8.97 3.92
C LEU A 257 20.78 9.58 3.63
N MET A 258 21.03 10.03 2.40
CA MET A 258 22.30 10.66 1.99
C MET A 258 22.26 12.19 2.12
N LYS A 259 21.13 12.78 2.53
CA LYS A 259 21.08 14.17 2.96
C LYS A 259 21.77 14.23 4.33
N PRO A 260 22.92 14.90 4.45
CA PRO A 260 23.50 15.15 5.76
C PRO A 260 22.48 15.96 6.57
N SER A 261 22.24 15.60 7.83
CA SER A 261 21.48 16.48 8.70
C SER A 261 22.28 17.77 8.90
N ILE A 262 21.60 18.92 8.86
CA ILE A 262 22.22 20.25 9.10
C ILE A 262 22.87 20.31 10.49
N PHE A 263 22.43 19.44 11.41
CA PHE A 263 23.10 19.11 12.66
C PHE A 263 23.36 17.61 12.66
N SER A 264 24.59 17.19 12.37
CA SER A 264 25.01 15.79 12.52
C SER A 264 24.88 15.38 13.99
N ASN A 265 24.28 14.22 14.26
CA ASN A 265 24.30 13.57 15.57
C ASN A 265 25.48 12.59 15.66
N CYS A 266 26.60 12.94 15.03
CA CYS A 266 27.88 12.27 15.21
C CYS A 266 28.71 13.20 16.08
N GLU A 267 29.09 12.73 17.26
CA GLU A 267 30.17 13.34 18.02
C GLU A 267 31.46 13.30 17.17
N GLU A 268 32.34 14.29 17.31
CA GLU A 268 33.64 14.25 16.64
C GLU A 268 34.40 13.02 17.14
N ASP A 269 34.75 12.09 16.23
CA ASP A 269 35.63 10.96 16.55
C ASP A 269 36.96 11.55 17.04
N ALA A 270 37.21 11.45 18.34
CA ALA A 270 38.47 11.80 18.98
C ALA A 270 39.54 10.72 18.75
N ASP A 271 39.57 10.14 17.55
CA ASP A 271 40.53 9.10 17.19
C ASP A 271 41.78 9.75 16.60
N THR A 272 42.90 9.61 17.31
CA THR A 272 44.24 9.91 16.78
C THR A 272 44.53 9.02 15.58
N HIS A 273 44.67 9.62 14.39
CA HIS A 273 45.13 8.92 13.19
C HIS A 273 46.48 8.26 13.44
N LEU A 274 46.50 6.92 13.47
CA LEU A 274 47.70 6.11 13.67
C LEU A 274 48.61 5.99 12.44
N LEU A 275 48.35 6.76 11.37
CA LEU A 275 49.18 6.81 10.18
C LEU A 275 49.28 8.26 9.69
N ASN A 276 50.37 8.94 10.08
CA ASN A 276 50.79 10.16 9.40
C ASN A 276 51.36 9.80 8.03
N ASN A 277 50.79 10.40 6.98
CA ASN A 277 51.24 10.23 5.59
C ASN A 277 52.61 10.87 5.29
N ASP A 278 53.30 11.41 6.29
CA ASP A 278 54.60 12.07 6.10
C ASP A 278 55.76 11.09 5.87
N ASN A 279 55.57 9.79 6.12
CA ASN A 279 56.63 8.78 5.94
C ASN A 279 56.57 7.98 4.63
N LEU A 280 55.63 8.28 3.71
CA LEU A 280 55.50 7.54 2.45
C LEU A 280 56.40 8.06 1.31
N ASN A 281 57.06 9.21 1.48
CA ASN A 281 57.87 9.83 0.43
C ASN A 281 59.35 9.39 0.37
N GLU A 282 59.85 8.62 1.35
CA GLU A 282 61.22 8.08 1.29
C GLU A 282 61.31 6.64 0.77
N ALA A 283 60.23 5.85 0.85
CA ALA A 283 60.26 4.44 0.46
C ALA A 283 59.99 4.18 -1.05
N THR A 284 59.51 5.18 -1.80
CA THR A 284 59.13 5.02 -3.22
C THR A 284 60.23 5.34 -4.23
N LYS A 285 61.45 5.68 -3.80
CA LYS A 285 62.58 5.92 -4.73
C LYS A 285 63.48 4.72 -5.00
N HIS A 286 63.32 3.57 -4.33
CA HIS A 286 64.30 2.49 -4.43
C HIS A 286 63.85 1.15 -5.06
N ASN A 287 62.59 0.96 -5.43
CA ASN A 287 62.10 -0.34 -5.93
C ASN A 287 61.46 -0.32 -7.33
N ILE A 288 61.83 0.66 -8.18
CA ILE A 288 61.57 0.57 -9.64
C ILE A 288 62.82 -0.02 -10.29
N GLU A 289 63.03 -1.31 -10.09
CA GLU A 289 63.88 -2.18 -10.91
C GLU A 289 63.74 -3.55 -10.26
N ASP A 290 62.60 -4.22 -10.48
CA ASP A 290 62.59 -5.66 -10.76
C ASP A 290 61.17 -6.25 -10.84
N PHE A 291 60.96 -6.94 -11.97
CA PHE A 291 60.02 -8.04 -12.21
C PHE A 291 58.53 -7.76 -12.49
N ASN A 292 58.26 -7.76 -13.81
CA ASN A 292 57.09 -8.33 -14.48
C ASN A 292 56.65 -9.68 -13.90
N GLU A 293 55.34 -9.86 -13.65
CA GLU A 293 54.49 -10.90 -14.28
C GLU A 293 53.04 -10.89 -13.76
N SER A 294 52.11 -10.86 -14.72
CA SER A 294 50.78 -11.49 -14.73
C SER A 294 49.60 -11.03 -13.84
N SER A 295 48.50 -10.79 -14.57
CA SER A 295 47.06 -10.97 -14.25
C SER A 295 46.28 -9.93 -13.42
N ASP A 296 45.35 -9.32 -14.16
CA ASP A 296 43.94 -9.05 -13.87
C ASP A 296 43.51 -8.02 -12.80
N SER A 297 43.09 -6.89 -13.37
CA SER A 297 41.73 -6.34 -13.32
C SER A 297 41.45 -5.13 -12.41
N SER A 298 41.15 -4.05 -13.14
CA SER A 298 40.09 -3.08 -12.89
C SER A 298 40.32 -1.89 -11.95
N SER A 299 39.99 -0.74 -12.55
CA SER A 299 39.35 0.45 -12.00
C SER A 299 40.25 1.56 -11.48
N SER A 300 40.17 2.70 -12.17
CA SER A 300 40.21 4.01 -11.53
C SER A 300 39.30 4.96 -12.30
N VAL A 301 38.20 5.32 -11.64
CA VAL A 301 37.35 6.46 -11.95
C VAL A 301 38.14 7.69 -11.50
N SER A 302 38.50 8.58 -12.42
CA SER A 302 39.05 9.88 -12.10
C SER A 302 37.92 10.90 -11.89
N SER A 303 38.06 11.64 -10.80
CA SER A 303 37.28 12.81 -10.42
C SER A 303 37.48 13.95 -11.41
N VAL A 304 36.38 14.54 -11.88
CA VAL A 304 36.41 15.80 -12.64
C VAL A 304 35.56 16.82 -11.88
N SER A 305 36.24 17.87 -11.43
CA SER A 305 35.71 19.12 -10.89
C SER A 305 34.92 19.87 -11.96
N LEU A 306 33.70 20.33 -11.63
CA LEU A 306 32.97 21.27 -12.48
C LEU A 306 32.94 22.66 -11.85
N SER A 307 33.64 23.57 -12.54
CA SER A 307 33.49 25.01 -12.49
C SER A 307 32.09 25.46 -12.92
N SER A 308 31.61 26.53 -12.30
CA SER A 308 30.37 27.24 -12.63
C SER A 308 30.34 27.75 -14.06
N THR A 309 29.34 27.33 -14.83
CA THR A 309 28.95 27.97 -16.10
C THR A 309 27.48 28.37 -16.05
N SER A 310 27.27 29.67 -16.28
CA SER A 310 26.00 30.37 -16.48
C SER A 310 25.31 29.94 -17.77
N PHE A 311 23.99 29.71 -17.72
CA PHE A 311 23.14 29.54 -18.91
C PHE A 311 22.31 30.82 -19.17
N PRO A 312 22.13 31.23 -20.43
CA PRO A 312 21.35 32.42 -20.80
C PRO A 312 19.83 32.15 -20.88
N GLU A 313 19.05 33.24 -20.76
CA GLU A 313 17.59 33.35 -20.83
C GLU A 313 17.01 33.34 -22.27
N GLU A 314 15.70 33.03 -22.32
CA GLU A 314 14.67 33.26 -23.37
C GLU A 314 14.73 32.45 -24.68
N SER A 315 13.62 31.97 -25.28
CA SER A 315 12.29 32.60 -25.43
C SER A 315 11.16 31.58 -25.69
N VAL A 316 9.95 31.96 -25.27
CA VAL A 316 8.65 31.34 -25.57
C VAL A 316 8.13 31.91 -26.89
N VAL A 317 7.64 31.05 -27.79
CA VAL A 317 6.83 31.49 -28.94
C VAL A 317 5.50 30.73 -28.88
N ASP A 318 4.46 31.45 -28.46
CA ASP A 318 3.06 31.17 -28.78
C ASP A 318 2.82 31.45 -30.28
N ASP A 319 2.00 30.66 -30.95
CA ASP A 319 0.93 31.20 -31.82
C ASP A 319 -0.02 30.12 -32.40
N TYR A 320 -1.28 30.29 -32.02
CA TYR A 320 -2.54 30.21 -32.76
C TYR A 320 -2.96 29.00 -33.63
N THR A 321 -4.05 28.39 -33.14
CA THR A 321 -5.25 27.91 -33.86
C THR A 321 -5.80 28.89 -34.91
N PRO A 322 -6.57 28.36 -35.87
CA PRO A 322 -8.02 28.61 -35.87
C PRO A 322 -8.86 27.50 -35.24
#